data_AF-A0A534Z3X8-F1
#
_entry.id   AF-A0A534Z3X8-F1
#
_cell.length_a   1.000
_cell.length_b   1.000
_cell.length_c   1.000
_cell.angle_alpha   90.00
_cell.angle_beta   90.00
_cell.angle_gamma   90.00
#
_symmetry.space_group_name_H-M   'P 1'
#
loop_
_entity.id
_entity.type
_entity.pdbx_description
1 polymer ?
#
loop_
_entity_poly.entity_id
_entity_poly.type
_entity_poly.pdbx_seq_one_letter_code
_entity_poly.pdbx_strand_id
1 'polypeptide(L)'
;MFSSATSQCVITERDQRDIYNLIYHHHVSGGDGSGIEGDYIGKVCARDWGLWRTAKSTIERCKANLTSYALDIAASDLIGERLDTLWRRIEESPKTAKWRLRNRVGDRVRWYDEPEENAREN
;
A
#
# COMPACT_ATOMS: atom_id res chain seq x y z
N MET A 1 0.86 -3.47 -26.75
CA MET A 1 0.33 -4.48 -25.80
C MET A 1 1.22 -4.51 -24.57
N PHE A 2 0.81 -3.84 -23.49
CA PHE A 2 1.32 -4.11 -22.14
C PHE A 2 0.13 -3.96 -21.20
N SER A 3 -0.77 -4.93 -21.27
CA SER A 3 -1.80 -5.14 -20.26
C SER A 3 -1.19 -6.10 -19.23
N SER A 4 -0.41 -5.56 -18.30
CA SER A 4 -0.20 -6.25 -17.04
C SER A 4 -1.40 -5.89 -16.20
N ALA A 5 -2.47 -6.68 -16.33
CA ALA A 5 -3.65 -6.55 -15.50
C ALA A 5 -3.22 -6.81 -14.04
N THR A 6 -3.06 -5.75 -13.27
CA THR A 6 -2.91 -5.87 -11.82
C THR A 6 -4.31 -6.19 -11.30
N SER A 7 -4.54 -7.41 -10.82
CA SER A 7 -5.81 -7.75 -10.16
C SER A 7 -6.03 -6.84 -8.95
N GLN A 8 -7.27 -6.42 -8.68
CA GLN A 8 -7.57 -5.63 -7.49
C GLN A 8 -7.39 -6.51 -6.25
N CYS A 9 -6.25 -6.35 -5.57
CA CYS A 9 -6.00 -7.02 -4.30
C CYS A 9 -6.89 -6.38 -3.23
N VAL A 10 -7.93 -7.11 -2.81
CA VAL A 10 -8.73 -6.77 -1.64
C VAL A 10 -7.97 -7.27 -0.41
N ILE A 11 -7.62 -6.36 0.49
CA ILE A 11 -6.97 -6.75 1.75
C ILE A 11 -7.98 -7.40 2.69
N THR A 12 -7.59 -8.50 3.32
CA THR A 12 -8.38 -9.20 4.34
C THR A 12 -7.98 -8.72 5.75
N GLU A 13 -8.73 -9.12 6.78
CA GLU A 13 -8.38 -8.83 8.18
C GLU A 13 -7.01 -9.41 8.55
N ARG A 14 -6.68 -10.60 8.04
CA ARG A 14 -5.39 -11.25 8.29
C ARG A 14 -4.23 -10.42 7.73
N ASP A 15 -4.39 -9.94 6.49
CA ASP A 15 -3.37 -9.11 5.85
C ASP A 15 -3.14 -7.80 6.62
N GLN A 16 -4.22 -7.19 7.14
CA GLN A 16 -4.11 -5.99 7.99
C GLN A 16 -3.32 -6.27 9.27
N ARG A 17 -3.60 -7.40 9.93
CA ARG A 17 -2.88 -7.81 11.14
C ARG A 17 -1.39 -8.06 10.87
N ASP A 18 -1.08 -8.69 9.74
CA ASP A 18 0.31 -8.92 9.33
C ASP A 18 1.03 -7.61 9.02
N ILE A 19 0.35 -6.65 8.37
CA ILE A 19 0.87 -5.29 8.16
C ILE A 19 1.15 -4.60 9.49
N TYR A 20 0.22 -4.66 10.46
CA TYR A 20 0.43 -4.06 11.77
C TYR A 20 1.60 -4.69 12.52
N ASN A 21 1.72 -6.03 12.50
CA ASN A 21 2.84 -6.72 13.13
C ASN A 21 4.19 -6.29 12.52
N LEU A 22 4.28 -6.26 11.19
CA LEU A 22 5.50 -5.83 10.50
C LEU A 22 5.84 -4.37 10.83
N ILE A 23 4.86 -3.48 10.75
CA ILE A 23 5.05 -2.06 11.01
C ILE A 23 5.35 -1.78 12.48
N TYR A 24 4.80 -2.57 13.40
CA TYR A 24 5.08 -2.44 14.83
C TYR A 24 6.51 -2.88 15.19
N HIS A 25 7.00 -3.97 14.61
CA HIS A 25 8.34 -4.50 14.90
C HIS A 25 9.46 -3.83 14.12
N HIS A 26 9.18 -3.29 12.93
CA HIS A 26 10.19 -2.70 12.05
C HIS A 26 9.90 -1.23 11.77
N HIS A 27 10.87 -0.35 12.02
CA HIS A 27 10.75 1.05 11.63
C HIS A 27 10.87 1.21 10.11
N VAL A 28 10.44 2.36 9.58
CA VAL A 28 10.53 2.67 8.15
C VAL A 28 11.87 3.34 7.85
N SER A 29 12.78 2.59 7.22
CA SER A 29 14.09 3.05 6.79
C SER A 29 14.05 3.73 5.42
N GLY A 30 15.16 4.39 5.06
CA GLY A 30 15.36 5.04 3.76
C GLY A 30 16.50 4.43 2.92
N GLY A 31 16.87 3.16 3.13
CA GLY A 31 17.97 2.55 2.36
C GLY A 31 19.12 1.96 3.17
N ASP A 32 19.00 1.81 4.48
CA ASP A 32 20.08 1.31 5.34
C ASP A 32 19.93 -0.18 5.71
N GLY A 33 18.88 -0.85 5.23
CA GLY A 33 18.61 -2.26 5.50
C GLY A 33 18.12 -2.55 6.92
N SER A 34 17.91 -1.53 7.75
CA SER A 34 17.59 -1.70 9.17
C SER A 34 16.10 -1.94 9.45
N GLY A 35 15.23 -1.77 8.44
CA GLY A 35 13.80 -1.88 8.60
C GLY A 35 13.05 -1.95 7.27
N ILE A 36 11.83 -1.42 7.26
CA ILE A 36 10.97 -1.36 6.07
C ILE A 36 11.54 -0.32 5.13
N GLU A 37 12.03 -0.76 3.97
CA GLU A 37 12.67 0.07 2.94
C GLU A 37 11.68 1.00 2.22
N GLY A 38 11.27 2.08 2.88
CA GLY A 38 10.26 3.01 2.38
C GLY A 38 10.66 3.70 1.08
N ASP A 39 11.94 4.00 0.89
CA ASP A 39 12.46 4.61 -0.34
C ASP A 39 12.43 3.64 -1.52
N TYR A 40 12.68 2.35 -1.27
CA TYR A 40 12.56 1.32 -2.29
C TYR A 40 11.09 1.13 -2.68
N ILE A 41 10.20 1.00 -1.70
CA ILE A 41 8.75 0.90 -1.93
C ILE A 41 8.25 2.11 -2.73
N GLY A 42 8.66 3.32 -2.35
CA GLY A 42 8.37 4.54 -3.08
C GLY A 42 8.87 4.54 -4.52
N LYS A 43 10.08 4.03 -4.80
CA LYS A 43 10.61 3.90 -6.17
C LYS A 43 9.79 2.93 -7.02
N VAL A 44 9.32 1.82 -6.44
CA VAL A 44 8.49 0.83 -7.15
C VAL A 44 7.11 1.43 -7.45
N CYS A 45 6.46 2.06 -6.45
CA CYS A 45 5.17 2.75 -6.64
C CYS A 45 5.25 3.95 -7.60
N ALA A 46 6.39 4.64 -7.69
CA ALA A 46 6.61 5.74 -8.64
C ALA A 46 6.69 5.28 -10.11
N ARG A 47 6.97 3.98 -10.34
CA ARG A 47 7.05 3.34 -11.67
C ARG A 47 5.71 2.71 -12.08
N ASP A 48 4.92 2.26 -11.10
CA ASP A 48 3.64 1.60 -11.34
C ASP A 48 2.48 2.34 -10.63
N TRP A 49 1.62 2.96 -11.44
CA TRP A 49 0.45 3.70 -10.96
C TRP A 49 -0.62 2.79 -10.33
N GLY A 50 -0.79 1.57 -10.83
CA GLY A 50 -1.75 0.60 -10.28
C GLY A 50 -1.32 0.17 -8.87
N LEU A 51 -0.06 -0.21 -8.74
CA LEU A 51 0.51 -0.56 -7.44
C LEU A 51 0.44 0.60 -6.45
N TRP A 52 0.69 1.83 -6.90
CA TRP A 52 0.53 3.03 -6.05
C TRP A 52 -0.92 3.19 -5.57
N ARG A 53 -1.92 3.01 -6.45
CA ARG A 53 -3.35 3.07 -6.08
C ARG A 53 -3.71 2.01 -5.06
N THR A 54 -3.25 0.77 -5.25
CA THR A 54 -3.47 -0.32 -4.30
C THR A 54 -2.81 -0.01 -2.96
N ALA A 55 -1.53 0.38 -2.96
CA ALA A 55 -0.79 0.72 -1.74
C ALA A 55 -1.48 1.85 -0.97
N LYS A 56 -1.95 2.89 -1.66
CA LYS A 56 -2.74 3.97 -1.07
C LYS A 56 -3.99 3.45 -0.37
N SER A 57 -4.81 2.68 -1.08
CA SER A 57 -6.05 2.15 -0.51
C SER A 57 -5.78 1.22 0.67
N THR A 58 -4.71 0.42 0.61
CA THR A 58 -4.29 -0.46 1.70
C THR A 58 -3.91 0.34 2.95
N ILE A 59 -3.07 1.36 2.81
CA ILE A 59 -2.64 2.20 3.93
C ILE A 59 -3.83 2.96 4.52
N GLU A 60 -4.71 3.53 3.70
CA GLU A 60 -5.92 4.24 4.16
C GLU A 60 -6.84 3.30 4.95
N ARG A 61 -7.07 2.07 4.48
CA ARG A 61 -7.87 1.07 5.19
C ARG A 61 -7.23 0.65 6.50
N CYS A 62 -5.92 0.44 6.52
CA CYS A 62 -5.17 0.13 7.74
C CYS A 62 -5.33 1.27 8.77
N LYS A 63 -5.17 2.52 8.36
CA LYS A 63 -5.37 3.67 9.25
C LYS A 63 -6.81 3.78 9.76
N ALA A 64 -7.81 3.56 8.89
CA ALA A 64 -9.22 3.63 9.27
C ALA A 64 -9.63 2.53 10.27
N ASN A 65 -9.06 1.33 10.12
CA ASN A 65 -9.37 0.19 10.98
C ASN A 65 -8.51 0.13 12.24
N LEU A 66 -7.47 0.95 12.37
CA LEU A 66 -6.52 0.89 13.48
C LEU A 66 -7.21 1.04 14.85
N THR A 67 -8.21 1.91 14.94
CA THR A 67 -9.02 2.13 16.15
C THR A 67 -9.97 0.97 16.49
N SER A 68 -10.25 0.08 15.52
CA SER A 68 -11.10 -1.09 15.73
C SER A 68 -10.33 -2.27 16.31
N TYR A 69 -9.00 -2.28 16.19
CA TYR A 69 -8.16 -3.26 16.86
C TYR A 69 -7.95 -2.80 18.29
N ALA A 70 -8.29 -3.64 19.28
CA ALA A 70 -8.11 -3.38 20.71
C ALA A 70 -6.61 -3.42 21.10
N LEU A 71 -5.80 -2.60 20.44
CA LEU A 71 -4.39 -2.38 20.71
C LEU A 71 -4.25 -1.35 21.84
N ASP A 72 -3.12 -1.41 22.53
CA ASP A 72 -2.72 -0.34 23.44
C ASP A 72 -2.55 0.98 22.67
N ILE A 73 -2.87 2.11 23.32
CA ILE A 73 -2.83 3.45 22.72
C ILE A 73 -1.43 3.73 22.17
N ALA A 74 -0.39 3.41 22.94
CA ALA A 74 1.00 3.60 22.51
C ALA A 74 1.36 2.76 21.27
N ALA A 75 0.83 1.55 21.15
CA ALA A 75 1.05 0.70 19.99
C ALA A 75 0.29 1.22 18.75
N SER A 76 -0.96 1.66 18.94
CA SER A 76 -1.75 2.30 17.89
C SER A 76 -1.06 3.56 17.35
N ASP A 77 -0.61 4.45 18.23
CA ASP A 77 0.05 5.70 17.85
C ASP A 77 1.35 5.41 17.06
N LEU A 78 2.17 4.46 17.52
CA LEU A 78 3.39 4.06 16.84
C LEU A 78 3.13 3.50 15.43
N ILE A 79 2.12 2.63 15.28
CA ILE A 79 1.73 2.06 13.99
C ILE A 79 1.24 3.17 13.05
N GLY A 80 0.42 4.10 13.57
CA GLY A 80 -0.08 5.25 12.82
C GLY A 80 1.06 6.13 12.29
N GLU A 81 2.01 6.50 13.15
CA GLU A 81 3.17 7.31 12.78
C GLU A 81 4.03 6.64 11.70
N ARG A 82 4.24 5.33 11.81
CA ARG A 82 5.04 4.58 10.84
C ARG A 82 4.31 4.40 9.51
N LEU A 83 3.00 4.18 9.52
CA LEU A 83 2.17 4.18 8.31
C LEU A 83 2.25 5.55 7.60
N ASP A 84 2.20 6.64 8.36
CA ASP A 84 2.36 7.99 7.81
C ASP A 84 3.75 8.25 7.25
N THR A 85 4.79 7.77 7.93
CA THR A 85 6.16 7.84 7.43
C THR A 85 6.34 7.07 6.14
N LEU A 86 5.80 5.85 6.05
CA LEU A 86 5.82 5.04 4.84
C LEU A 86 5.10 5.75 3.69
N TRP A 87 3.90 6.27 3.96
CA TRP A 87 3.11 6.96 2.96
C TRP A 87 3.80 8.22 2.45
N ARG A 88 4.39 9.01 3.34
CA ARG A 88 5.15 10.22 2.99
C ARG A 88 6.32 9.88 2.06
N ARG A 89 7.11 8.84 2.35
CA ARG A 89 8.22 8.41 1.49
C ARG A 89 7.75 7.96 0.11
N ILE A 90 6.60 7.28 0.04
CA ILE A 90 5.99 6.88 -1.25
C ILE A 90 5.62 8.11 -2.07
N GLU A 91 5.04 9.14 -1.45
CA GLU A 91 4.65 10.38 -2.13
C GLU A 91 5.82 11.26 -2.54
N GLU A 92 6.88 11.32 -1.73
CA GLU A 92 8.10 12.09 -2.00
C GLU A 92 8.96 11.49 -3.13
N SER A 93 8.76 10.21 -3.45
CA SER A 93 9.49 9.53 -4.51
C SER A 93 9.25 10.17 -5.89
N PRO A 94 10.30 10.44 -6.70
CA PRO A 94 10.17 11.12 -7.98
C PRO A 94 9.38 10.27 -8.99
N LYS A 95 8.10 10.64 -9.18
CA LYS A 95 7.16 9.94 -10.06
C LYS A 95 7.54 10.09 -11.53
N THR A 96 7.44 9.00 -12.30
CA THR A 96 7.78 9.02 -13.73
C THR A 96 6.78 9.84 -14.55
N ALA A 97 7.18 10.33 -15.73
CA ALA A 97 6.27 11.07 -16.63
C ALA A 97 5.06 10.22 -17.05
N LYS A 98 5.27 8.91 -17.31
CA LYS A 98 4.21 7.93 -17.58
C LYS A 98 3.21 7.82 -16.42
N TRP A 99 3.72 7.79 -15.19
CA TRP A 99 2.88 7.79 -13.97
C TRP A 99 2.02 9.06 -13.90
N ARG A 100 2.60 10.26 -14.10
CA ARG A 100 1.85 11.53 -14.03
C ARG A 100 0.76 11.63 -15.09
N LEU A 101 1.06 11.19 -16.31
CA LEU A 101 0.09 11.13 -17.39
C LEU A 101 -1.05 10.16 -17.06
N ARG A 102 -0.73 8.96 -16.55
CA ARG A 102 -1.76 8.00 -16.14
C ARG A 102 -2.55 8.46 -14.93
N ASN A 103 -1.96 9.18 -13.98
CA ASN A 103 -2.69 9.78 -12.86
C ASN A 103 -3.72 10.83 -13.30
N ARG A 104 -3.47 11.53 -14.42
CA ARG A 104 -4.44 12.47 -15.00
C ARG A 104 -5.57 11.79 -15.77
N VAL A 105 -5.30 10.63 -16.36
CA VAL A 105 -6.28 9.83 -17.14
C VAL A 105 -7.03 8.82 -16.25
N GLY A 106 -6.43 8.43 -15.13
CA GLY A 106 -6.63 7.16 -14.43
C GLY A 106 -7.94 6.98 -13.67
N ASP A 107 -8.70 8.05 -13.41
CA ASP A 107 -10.05 7.90 -12.84
C ASP A 107 -11.11 7.61 -13.91
N ARG A 108 -10.82 7.84 -15.20
CA ARG A 108 -11.78 7.62 -16.30
C ARG A 108 -11.69 6.24 -16.96
N VAL A 109 -10.63 5.48 -16.71
CA VAL A 109 -10.39 4.19 -17.38
C VAL A 109 -10.19 3.11 -16.32
N ARG A 110 -11.10 2.12 -16.29
CA ARG A 110 -11.03 0.94 -15.42
C ARG A 110 -9.66 0.27 -15.61
N TRP A 111 -8.92 0.09 -14.52
CA TRP A 111 -7.54 -0.43 -14.53
C TRP A 111 -7.41 -1.82 -13.90
N TYR A 112 -8.52 -2.34 -13.36
CA TYR A 112 -8.60 -3.66 -12.76
C TYR A 112 -9.61 -4.49 -13.52
N ASP A 113 -9.25 -5.74 -13.76
CA ASP A 113 -10.23 -6.80 -13.99
C ASP A 113 -10.68 -7.31 -12.61
N GLU A 114 -11.99 -7.49 -12.43
CA GLU A 114 -12.50 -8.21 -11.26
C GLU A 114 -11.93 -9.63 -11.30
N PRO A 115 -11.25 -10.09 -10.24
CA PRO A 115 -10.82 -11.48 -10.21
C PRO A 115 -12.07 -12.36 -10.24
N GLU A 116 -12.12 -13.35 -11.15
CA GLU A 116 -13.12 -14.42 -11.07
C GLU A 116 -12.98 -15.08 -9.70
N GLU A 117 -13.99 -14.88 -8.85
CA GLU A 117 -14.11 -15.57 -7.57
C GLU A 117 -14.33 -17.05 -7.89
N ASN A 118 -13.23 -17.80 -8.03
CA ASN A 118 -13.29 -19.25 -8.10
C ASN A 118 -13.86 -19.72 -6.77
N ALA A 119 -15.18 -19.94 -6.78
CA ALA A 119 -15.91 -20.68 -5.78
C ALA A 119 -15.07 -21.90 -5.41
N ARG A 120 -14.73 -22.02 -4.13
CA ARG A 120 -14.16 -23.25 -3.61
C ARG A 120 -15.21 -24.35 -3.80
N GLU A 121 -15.11 -25.10 -4.90
CA GLU A 121 -15.75 -26.39 -5.04
C GLU A 121 -14.92 -27.45 -4.32
N ASN A 122 -15.64 -28.24 -3.52
CA ASN A 122 -15.30 -29.48 -2.81
C ASN A 122 -14.65 -29.37 -1.43
#